data_AF-A0A268S5M7-F1
#
_entry.id   AF-A0A268S5M7-F1
#
_cell.length_a   1.000
_cell.length_b   1.000
_cell.length_c   1.000
_cell.angle_alpha   90.00
_cell.angle_beta   90.00
_cell.angle_gamma   90.00
#
_symmetry.space_group_name_H-M   'P 1'
#
loop_
_entity.id
_entity.type
_entity.pdbx_description
1 polymer ?
#
loop_
_entity_poly.entity_id
_entity_poly.type
_entity_poly.pdbx_seq_one_letter_code
_entity_poly.pdbx_strand_id
1 'polypeptide(L)'
;MNQLRGRFAPTPSGELHLGNLYVALLSWLQVRQGGGQFILRIEDIDRPRSRNELVGPMMDDLHWLGLDWDEGPDQGGENGPYYQSKRLHLYEEALHNLQKQQLLYHCYCSRAELQAVASAPHGVASEGQAYPGTCKRLTAAE
;
A
#
# COMPACT_ATOMS: atom_id res chain seq x y z
N MET A 1 20.96 8.69 16.36
CA MET A 1 19.63 9.24 16.03
C MET A 1 19.17 8.50 14.79
N ASN A 2 17.92 8.00 14.75
CA ASN A 2 17.43 7.36 13.53
C ASN A 2 17.37 8.39 12.40
N GLN A 3 17.99 8.07 11.27
CA GLN A 3 17.88 8.88 10.06
C GLN A 3 16.41 8.96 9.63
N LEU A 4 15.94 10.16 9.25
CA LEU A 4 14.57 10.33 8.74
C LEU A 4 14.40 9.51 7.46
N ARG A 5 13.31 8.73 7.37
CA ARG A 5 12.99 7.91 6.19
C ARG A 5 11.57 8.18 5.76
N GLY A 6 11.38 8.59 4.51
CA GLY A 6 10.07 8.77 3.89
C GLY A 6 9.95 7.95 2.62
N ARG A 7 8.72 7.73 2.16
CA ARG A 7 8.48 7.01 0.91
C ARG A 7 7.36 7.60 0.08
N PHE A 8 7.53 7.52 -1.24
CA PHE A 8 6.45 7.59 -2.21
C PHE A 8 6.12 6.17 -2.69
N ALA A 9 4.83 5.81 -2.61
CA ALA A 9 4.37 4.43 -2.82
C ALA A 9 3.22 4.36 -3.83
N PRO A 10 3.47 4.62 -5.12
CA PRO A 10 2.42 4.64 -6.14
C PRO A 10 1.99 3.23 -6.56
N THR A 11 0.69 3.07 -6.83
CA THR A 11 0.16 1.93 -7.59
C THR A 11 0.22 2.26 -9.09
N PRO A 12 0.76 1.40 -9.94
CA PRO A 12 0.85 1.65 -11.38
C PRO A 12 -0.49 1.37 -12.09
N SER A 13 -1.58 1.99 -11.65
CA SER A 13 -2.93 1.81 -12.23
C SER A 13 -3.27 2.84 -13.32
N GLY A 14 -2.42 3.84 -13.51
CA GLY A 14 -2.55 4.93 -14.47
C GLY A 14 -1.30 5.82 -14.42
N GLU A 15 -1.24 6.83 -15.29
CA GLU A 15 -0.19 7.85 -15.26
C GLU A 15 -0.22 8.66 -13.96
N LEU A 16 0.89 9.31 -13.61
CA LEU A 16 0.95 10.18 -12.44
C LEU A 16 0.06 11.40 -12.63
N HIS A 17 -0.99 11.51 -11.83
CA HIS A 17 -1.80 12.72 -11.75
C HIS A 17 -1.24 13.72 -10.72
N LEU A 18 -1.70 14.97 -10.77
CA LEU A 18 -1.24 16.06 -9.89
C LEU A 18 -1.30 15.72 -8.39
N GLY A 19 -2.33 14.99 -7.95
CA GLY A 19 -2.40 14.52 -6.55
C GLY A 19 -1.23 13.62 -6.14
N ASN A 20 -0.77 12.72 -7.01
CA ASN A 20 0.38 11.87 -6.74
C ASN A 20 1.66 12.71 -6.66
N LEU A 21 1.85 13.64 -7.61
CA LEU A 21 3.00 14.53 -7.65
C LEU A 21 3.05 15.45 -6.42
N TYR A 22 1.90 15.96 -5.97
CA TYR A 22 1.80 16.79 -4.79
C TYR A 22 2.29 16.05 -3.53
N VAL A 23 1.83 14.81 -3.33
CA VAL A 23 2.24 13.99 -2.18
C VAL A 23 3.71 13.55 -2.30
N ALA A 24 4.16 13.20 -3.51
CA ALA A 24 5.57 12.86 -3.77
C ALA A 24 6.49 14.04 -3.43
N LEU A 25 6.18 15.24 -3.92
CA LEU A 25 6.95 16.46 -3.67
C LEU A 25 7.00 16.80 -2.17
N LEU A 26 5.87 16.79 -1.47
CA LEU A 26 5.85 17.11 -0.03
C LEU A 26 6.65 16.09 0.79
N SER A 27 6.51 14.82 0.47
CA SER A 27 7.25 13.74 1.15
C SER A 27 8.76 13.87 0.87
N TRP A 28 9.13 14.15 -0.38
CA TRP A 28 10.51 14.35 -0.80
C TRP A 28 11.13 15.57 -0.10
N LEU A 29 10.44 16.72 -0.11
CA LEU A 29 10.91 17.95 0.54
C LEU A 29 11.13 17.76 2.03
N GLN A 30 10.19 17.11 2.72
CA GLN A 30 10.33 16.83 4.16
C GLN A 30 11.57 15.97 4.45
N VAL A 31 11.79 14.93 3.65
CA VAL A 31 12.94 14.03 3.82
C VAL A 31 14.25 14.74 3.50
N ARG A 32 14.32 15.47 2.38
CA ARG A 32 15.52 16.20 1.96
C ARG A 32 15.88 17.32 2.94
N GLN A 33 14.89 18.06 3.44
CA GLN A 33 15.09 19.07 4.49
C GLN A 33 15.67 18.46 5.77
N GLY A 34 15.28 17.23 6.11
CA GLY A 34 15.78 16.49 7.27
C GLY A 34 17.09 15.73 7.04
N GLY A 35 17.72 15.83 5.87
CA GLY A 35 18.90 15.01 5.52
C GLY A 35 18.63 13.50 5.54
N GLY A 36 17.38 13.11 5.31
CA GLY A 36 16.90 11.74 5.35
C GLY A 36 17.03 10.98 4.03
N GLN A 37 16.52 9.76 4.02
CA GLN A 37 16.44 8.90 2.83
C GLN A 37 15.02 8.81 2.31
N PHE A 38 14.87 9.05 1.01
CA PHE A 38 13.62 8.99 0.28
C PHE A 38 13.55 7.70 -0.54
N ILE A 39 12.45 6.98 -0.41
CA ILE A 39 12.30 5.63 -0.95
C ILE A 39 11.18 5.63 -1.99
N LEU A 40 11.42 5.07 -3.17
CA LEU A 40 10.39 4.73 -4.13
C LEU A 40 10.00 3.26 -3.98
N ARG A 41 8.70 2.97 -3.78
CA ARG A 41 8.19 1.60 -3.74
C ARG A 41 6.96 1.43 -4.60
N ILE A 42 6.99 0.47 -5.52
CA ILE A 42 5.87 0.19 -6.42
C ILE A 42 4.84 -0.71 -5.69
N GLU A 43 3.62 -0.21 -5.54
CA GLU A 43 2.49 -0.93 -4.90
C GLU A 43 1.68 -1.68 -5.96
N ASP A 44 2.26 -2.76 -6.50
CA ASP A 44 1.75 -3.59 -7.60
C ASP A 44 1.09 -4.91 -7.15
N ILE A 45 0.65 -5.00 -5.88
CA ILE A 45 0.07 -6.24 -5.34
C ILE A 45 -1.26 -6.62 -5.99
N ASP A 46 -2.04 -5.62 -6.43
CA ASP A 46 -3.30 -5.82 -7.14
C ASP A 46 -3.05 -5.96 -8.64
N ARG A 47 -2.66 -7.18 -9.05
CA ARG A 47 -2.29 -7.48 -10.45
C ARG A 47 -3.35 -7.08 -11.49
N PRO A 48 -4.66 -7.32 -11.28
CA PRO A 48 -5.69 -6.87 -12.23
C PRO A 48 -5.72 -5.36 -12.48
N ARG A 49 -5.35 -4.55 -11.48
CA ARG A 49 -5.34 -3.07 -11.60
C ARG A 49 -3.96 -2.49 -11.91
N SER A 50 -2.89 -3.30 -11.81
CA SER A 50 -1.51 -2.86 -11.97
C SER A 50 -1.00 -3.09 -13.39
N ARG A 51 -0.50 -2.02 -14.00
CA ARG A 51 0.06 -1.97 -15.36
C ARG A 51 1.57 -1.72 -15.26
N ASN A 52 2.35 -2.79 -15.22
CA ASN A 52 3.79 -2.70 -15.01
C ASN A 52 4.52 -1.88 -16.07
N GLU A 53 3.95 -1.77 -17.28
CA GLU A 53 4.43 -0.91 -18.35
C GLU A 53 4.44 0.58 -17.97
N LEU A 54 3.63 1.01 -17.00
CA LEU A 54 3.58 2.39 -16.52
C LEU A 54 4.67 2.72 -15.48
N VAL A 55 5.37 1.72 -14.95
CA VAL A 55 6.40 1.94 -13.91
C VAL A 55 7.60 2.71 -14.48
N GLY A 56 8.04 2.40 -15.69
CA GLY A 56 9.13 3.12 -16.37
C GLY A 56 8.80 4.61 -16.57
N PRO A 57 7.74 4.95 -17.31
CA PRO A 57 7.30 6.33 -17.51
C PRO A 57 7.10 7.11 -16.20
N MET A 58 6.53 6.46 -15.18
CA MET A 58 6.38 7.05 -13.85
C MET A 58 7.72 7.42 -13.21
N MET A 59 8.72 6.55 -13.30
CA MET A 59 10.07 6.83 -12.80
C MET A 59 10.74 7.95 -13.61
N ASP A 60 10.52 7.99 -14.93
CA ASP A 60 11.04 9.04 -15.80
C ASP A 60 10.44 10.40 -15.45
N ASP A 61 9.12 10.48 -15.21
CA ASP A 61 8.42 11.70 -14.79
C ASP A 61 8.96 12.24 -13.46
N LEU A 62 9.19 11.36 -12.47
CA LEU A 62 9.75 11.75 -11.18
C LEU A 62 11.19 12.29 -11.33
N HIS A 63 12.03 11.63 -12.11
CA HIS A 63 13.38 12.11 -12.41
C HIS A 63 13.37 13.44 -13.16
N TRP A 64 12.47 13.61 -14.14
CA TRP A 64 12.33 14.86 -14.88
C TRP A 64 11.95 16.04 -13.98
N LEU A 65 11.14 15.79 -12.94
CA LEU A 65 10.79 16.76 -11.91
C LEU A 65 11.90 16.99 -10.86
N GLY A 66 13.01 16.23 -10.93
CA GLY A 66 14.09 16.28 -9.94
C GLY A 66 13.76 15.59 -8.60
N LEU A 67 12.74 14.73 -8.57
CA LEU A 67 12.33 13.96 -7.40
C LEU A 67 13.06 12.62 -7.36
N ASP A 68 14.34 12.67 -7.03
CA ASP A 68 15.20 11.48 -6.87
C ASP A 68 14.84 10.64 -5.63
N TRP A 69 15.31 9.40 -5.60
CA TRP A 69 15.22 8.50 -4.44
C TRP A 69 16.57 7.86 -4.14
N ASP A 70 16.80 7.53 -2.86
CA ASP A 70 18.02 6.87 -2.39
C ASP A 70 17.89 5.34 -2.41
N GLU A 71 16.64 4.85 -2.35
CA GLU A 71 16.31 3.43 -2.44
C GLU A 71 15.10 3.24 -3.36
N GLY A 72 15.15 2.25 -4.24
CA GLY A 72 14.12 2.10 -5.25
C GLY A 72 14.19 0.84 -6.11
N PRO A 73 13.21 0.67 -7.01
CA PRO A 73 13.10 -0.52 -7.87
C PRO A 73 14.32 -0.73 -8.80
N ASP A 74 14.97 0.35 -9.20
CA ASP A 74 16.12 0.44 -10.10
C ASP A 74 17.46 0.54 -9.35
N GLN A 75 17.50 1.25 -8.23
CA GLN A 75 18.72 1.47 -7.44
C GLN A 75 18.97 0.40 -6.37
N GLY A 76 17.96 -0.38 -6.00
CA GLY A 76 18.04 -1.32 -4.89
C GLY A 76 18.07 -0.60 -3.54
N GLY A 77 18.73 -1.23 -2.56
CA GLY A 77 18.77 -0.78 -1.17
C GLY A 77 18.58 -1.92 -0.18
N GLU A 78 18.88 -1.67 1.08
CA GLU A 78 18.92 -2.70 2.15
C GLU A 78 17.57 -3.37 2.38
N ASN A 79 16.47 -2.66 2.09
CA ASN A 79 15.11 -3.12 2.35
C ASN A 79 14.38 -3.60 1.10
N GLY A 80 15.12 -3.88 0.02
CA GLY A 80 14.56 -4.44 -1.21
C GLY A 80 13.89 -5.81 -1.03
N PRO A 81 13.18 -6.31 -2.05
CA PRO A 81 12.85 -5.64 -3.32
C PRO A 81 11.80 -4.54 -3.13
N TYR A 82 11.84 -3.49 -3.96
CA TYR A 82 10.93 -2.34 -3.91
C TYR A 82 9.69 -2.48 -4.82
N TYR A 83 9.37 -3.71 -5.21
CA TYR A 83 8.07 -4.08 -5.80
C TYR A 83 7.30 -4.90 -4.78
N GLN A 84 6.10 -4.46 -4.44
CA GLN A 84 5.26 -5.11 -3.44
C GLN A 84 4.93 -6.56 -3.83
N SER A 85 4.69 -6.82 -5.11
CA SER A 85 4.42 -8.15 -5.67
C SER A 85 5.56 -9.15 -5.46
N LYS A 86 6.80 -8.67 -5.25
CA LYS A 86 7.98 -9.49 -4.96
C LYS A 86 8.20 -9.74 -3.46
N ARG A 87 7.30 -9.23 -2.60
CA ARG A 87 7.42 -9.29 -1.13
C ARG A 87 6.38 -10.21 -0.47
N LEU A 88 5.70 -11.08 -1.23
CA LEU A 88 4.63 -11.94 -0.71
C LEU A 88 5.06 -12.78 0.52
N HIS A 89 6.27 -13.31 0.50
CA HIS A 89 6.84 -14.06 1.63
C HIS A 89 6.88 -13.26 2.94
N LEU A 90 7.12 -11.94 2.89
CA LEU A 90 7.11 -11.09 4.09
C LEU A 90 5.70 -10.90 4.64
N TYR A 91 4.69 -10.85 3.76
CA TYR A 91 3.29 -10.79 4.18
C TYR A 91 2.84 -12.11 4.78
N GLU A 92 3.26 -13.24 4.21
CA GLU A 92 3.02 -14.57 4.76
C GLU A 92 3.63 -14.72 6.16
N GLU A 93 4.88 -14.28 6.35
CA GLU A 93 5.52 -14.28 7.66
C GLU A 93 4.79 -13.38 8.67
N ALA A 94 4.41 -12.16 8.26
CA ALA A 94 3.65 -11.25 9.10
C ALA A 94 2.30 -11.85 9.50
N LEU A 95 1.57 -12.45 8.55
CA LEU A 95 0.31 -13.13 8.80
C LEU A 95 0.48 -14.30 9.77
N HIS A 96 1.52 -15.11 9.60
CA HIS A 96 1.84 -16.21 10.53
C HIS A 96 2.11 -15.69 11.95
N ASN A 97 2.85 -14.60 12.08
CA ASN A 97 3.13 -13.99 13.38
C ASN A 97 1.87 -13.42 14.04
N LEU A 98 0.99 -12.78 13.28
CA LEU A 98 -0.30 -12.30 13.78
C LEU A 98 -1.24 -13.46 14.16
N GLN A 99 -1.22 -14.56 13.40
CA GLN A 99 -1.98 -15.77 13.71
C GLN A 99 -1.51 -16.39 15.03
N LYS A 100 -0.19 -16.51 15.26
CA LYS A 100 0.38 -17.00 16.53
C LYS A 100 -0.04 -16.14 17.72
N GLN A 101 -0.17 -14.83 17.52
CA GLN A 101 -0.63 -13.90 18.54
C GLN A 101 -2.16 -13.88 18.71
N GLN A 102 -2.90 -14.70 17.98
CA GLN A 102 -4.37 -14.75 17.98
C GLN A 102 -5.00 -13.39 17.61
N LEU A 103 -4.34 -12.63 16.73
CA LEU A 103 -4.80 -11.34 16.23
C LEU A 103 -5.54 -11.42 14.89
N LEU A 104 -5.70 -12.63 14.34
CA LEU A 104 -6.40 -12.91 13.09
C LEU A 104 -7.61 -13.80 13.33
N TYR A 105 -8.64 -13.62 12.50
CA TYR A 105 -9.78 -14.54 12.35
C TYR A 105 -10.15 -14.64 10.87
N HIS A 106 -10.66 -15.79 10.45
CA HIS A 106 -11.14 -15.96 9.08
C HIS A 106 -12.49 -15.28 8.88
N CYS A 107 -12.67 -14.62 7.74
CA CYS A 107 -13.95 -14.09 7.30
C CYS A 107 -14.50 -14.98 6.19
N TYR A 108 -15.75 -15.42 6.35
CA TYR A 108 -16.46 -16.25 5.38
C TYR A 108 -17.59 -15.48 4.67
N CYS A 109 -17.78 -14.20 4.99
CA CYS A 109 -18.78 -13.36 4.34
C CYS A 109 -18.50 -13.23 2.83
N SER A 110 -19.52 -13.47 2.04
CA SER A 110 -19.55 -13.15 0.62
C SER A 110 -19.59 -11.64 0.37
N ARG A 111 -19.19 -11.23 -0.84
CA ARG A 111 -19.30 -9.81 -1.26
C ARG A 111 -20.75 -9.31 -1.22
N ALA A 112 -21.72 -10.16 -1.54
CA ALA A 112 -23.14 -9.82 -1.52
C ALA A 112 -23.64 -9.53 -0.09
N GLU A 113 -23.25 -10.36 0.89
CA GLU A 113 -23.59 -10.12 2.30
C GLU A 113 -22.99 -8.81 2.82
N LEU A 114 -21.74 -8.53 2.48
CA LEU A 114 -21.07 -7.28 2.87
C LEU A 114 -21.75 -6.05 2.25
N GLN A 115 -22.16 -6.12 0.99
CA GLN A 115 -22.88 -5.03 0.32
C GLN A 115 -24.27 -4.79 0.93
N ALA A 116 -24.99 -5.86 1.26
CA ALA A 116 -26.30 -5.76 1.90
C ALA A 116 -26.20 -5.03 3.25
N VAL A 117 -25.21 -5.37 4.07
CA VAL A 117 -24.92 -4.64 5.32
C VAL A 117 -24.61 -3.18 5.03
N ALA A 118 -23.69 -2.90 4.09
CA ALA A 118 -23.26 -1.55 3.77
C ALA A 118 -24.38 -0.63 3.23
N SER A 119 -25.43 -1.21 2.65
CA SER A 119 -26.59 -0.48 2.10
C SER A 119 -27.65 -0.09 3.14
N ALA A 120 -27.50 -0.50 4.41
CA ALA A 120 -28.44 -0.14 5.47
C ALA A 120 -28.47 1.40 5.70
N PRO A 121 -29.64 2.01 5.92
CA PRO A 121 -29.84 3.48 5.91
C PRO A 121 -29.17 4.27 7.07
N HIS A 122 -28.30 3.62 7.86
CA HIS A 122 -27.55 4.23 8.96
C HIS A 122 -26.04 4.11 8.71
N GLY A 123 -25.48 4.91 7.79
CA GLY A 123 -24.04 4.86 7.52
C GLY A 123 -23.51 6.02 6.67
N VAL A 124 -22.84 6.95 7.35
CA VAL A 124 -22.07 8.08 6.81
C VAL A 124 -20.68 7.57 6.37
N ALA A 125 -20.33 7.66 5.07
CA ALA A 125 -19.00 7.95 4.52
C ALA A 125 -18.85 7.45 3.06
N SER A 126 -18.04 8.16 2.27
CA SER A 126 -17.68 7.84 0.88
C SER A 126 -16.90 6.53 0.70
N GLU A 127 -16.50 5.86 1.78
CA GLU A 127 -15.70 4.63 1.79
C GLU A 127 -16.50 3.36 2.16
N GLY A 128 -17.83 3.49 2.35
CA GLY A 128 -18.72 2.39 2.73
C GLY A 128 -18.79 2.18 4.26
N GLN A 129 -19.70 1.30 4.70
CA GLN A 129 -19.81 0.97 6.12
C GLN A 129 -18.63 0.10 6.58
N ALA A 130 -18.14 0.35 7.79
CA ALA A 130 -17.16 -0.51 8.43
C ALA A 130 -17.66 -1.97 8.52
N TYR A 131 -16.76 -2.93 8.33
CA TYR A 131 -17.10 -4.35 8.47
C TYR A 131 -17.69 -4.60 9.87
N PRO A 132 -18.90 -5.18 10.00
CA PRO A 132 -19.59 -5.32 11.29
C PRO A 132 -18.96 -6.34 12.24
N GLY A 133 -17.92 -7.07 11.79
CA GLY A 133 -17.28 -8.10 12.61
C GLY A 133 -18.09 -9.40 12.70
N THR A 134 -18.93 -9.71 11.71
CA THR A 134 -19.79 -10.91 11.67
C THR A 134 -19.01 -12.17 12.00
N CYS A 135 -17.83 -12.36 11.40
CA CYS A 135 -17.04 -13.56 11.58
C CYS A 135 -16.09 -13.52 12.80
N LYS A 136 -16.06 -12.41 13.56
CA LYS A 136 -15.06 -12.18 14.62
C LYS A 136 -15.20 -13.15 15.80
N ARG A 137 -16.41 -13.66 16.04
CA ARG A 137 -16.74 -14.52 17.20
C ARG A 137 -17.32 -15.87 16.77
N LEU A 138 -17.06 -16.30 15.54
CA LEU A 138 -17.51 -17.62 15.10
C LEU A 138 -16.83 -18.70 15.94
N THR A 139 -17.62 -19.72 16.27
CA THR A 139 -17.11 -20.97 16.80
C THR A 139 -16.49 -21.81 15.69
N ALA A 140 -15.81 -22.90 16.04
CA ALA A 140 -15.23 -23.80 15.04
C ALA A 140 -16.28 -24.54 14.19
N ALA A 141 -17.55 -24.57 14.61
CA ALA A 141 -18.63 -25.25 13.91
C ALA A 141 -19.43 -24.33 12.97
N GLU A 142 -19.28 -23.01 13.14
CA GLU A 142 -19.92 -21.97 12.31
C GLU A 142 -18.97 -21.49 11.21
#